data_AF-A0A9W6FP80-F1
#
_entry.id   AF-A0A9W6FP80-F1
#
_cell.length_a   1.000
_cell.length_b   1.000
_cell.length_c   1.000
_cell.angle_alpha   90.00
_cell.angle_beta   90.00
_cell.angle_gamma   90.00
#
_symmetry.space_group_name_H-M   'P 1'
#
loop_
_entity.id
_entity.type
_entity.pdbx_description
1 polymer ?
#
loop_
_entity_poly.entity_id
_entity_poly.type
_entity_poly.pdbx_seq_one_letter_code
_entity_poly.pdbx_strand_id
1 'polypeptide(L)' 'MASPIMKHFAYEHLPAHLQEVSKPIGELARQMDEALPDGAEKSAGLRKLLEANDCLVRARLG' A
#
# COMPACT_ATOMS: atom_id res chain seq x y z
N MET A 1 3.41 -3.42 -16.66
CA MET A 1 3.99 -2.18 -16.09
C MET A 1 3.44 -2.04 -14.70
N ALA A 2 4.20 -1.50 -13.74
CA ALA A 2 3.69 -1.31 -12.39
C ALA A 2 2.48 -0.35 -12.39
N SER A 3 1.46 -0.64 -11.60
CA SER A 3 0.30 0.24 -11.48
C SER A 3 0.73 1.64 -10.98
N PRO A 4 0.25 2.76 -11.56
CA PRO A 4 0.67 4.11 -11.15
C PRO A 4 0.46 4.44 -9.68
N ILE A 5 -0.47 3.74 -9.02
CA ILE A 5 -0.77 3.87 -7.58
C ILE A 5 0.37 3.35 -6.68
N MET A 6 1.26 2.49 -7.19
CA MET A 6 2.33 1.86 -6.41
C MET A 6 3.27 2.85 -5.72
N LYS A 7 3.45 4.06 -6.29
CA LYS A 7 4.24 5.12 -5.68
C LYS A 7 3.75 5.57 -4.29
N HIS A 8 2.46 5.35 -3.99
CA HIS A 8 1.84 5.72 -2.72
C HIS A 8 2.06 4.67 -1.62
N PHE A 9 2.57 3.48 -1.98
CA PHE A 9 2.91 2.41 -1.05
C PHE A 9 4.38 2.41 -0.61
N ALA A 10 5.19 3.34 -1.12
CA ALA A 10 6.56 3.52 -0.63
C ALA A 10 6.52 3.91 0.85
N TYR A 11 7.31 3.23 1.68
CA TYR A 11 7.30 3.39 3.14
C TYR A 11 8.66 3.77 3.70
N GLU A 12 9.72 3.67 2.91
CA GLU A 12 11.12 3.89 3.32
C GLU A 12 11.39 5.32 3.81
N HIS A 13 10.58 6.28 3.37
CA HIS A 13 10.65 7.68 3.78
C HIS A 13 10.00 7.94 5.15
N LEU A 14 9.24 6.98 5.69
CA LEU A 14 8.57 7.12 6.98
C LEU A 14 9.55 6.87 8.13
N PRO A 15 9.33 7.46 9.33
CA PRO A 15 10.01 7.04 10.55
C PRO A 15 9.80 5.55 10.85
N ALA A 16 10.78 4.89 11.48
CA ALA A 16 10.78 3.43 11.72
C ALA A 16 9.47 2.90 12.36
N HIS A 17 8.93 3.60 13.36
CA HIS A 17 7.70 3.19 14.05
C HIS A 17 6.43 3.25 13.17
N LEU A 18 6.45 4.03 12.08
CA LEU A 18 5.37 4.05 11.08
C LEU A 18 5.63 3.03 9.97
N GLN A 19 6.89 2.75 9.64
CA GLN A 19 7.25 1.68 8.71
C GLN A 19 6.73 0.32 9.19
N GLU A 20 6.76 0.05 10.50
CA GLU A 20 6.21 -1.18 11.10
C GLU A 20 4.75 -1.45 10.69
N VAL A 21 3.96 -0.38 10.48
CA VAL A 21 2.55 -0.47 10.08
C VAL A 21 2.37 -0.41 8.57
N SER A 22 3.13 0.45 7.89
CA SER A 22 2.98 0.67 6.44
C SER A 22 3.60 -0.42 5.58
N LYS A 23 4.76 -0.96 6.01
CA LYS A 23 5.52 -1.97 5.25
C LYS A 23 4.70 -3.21 4.88
N PRO A 24 3.97 -3.87 5.80
CA PRO A 24 3.20 -5.07 5.45
C PRO A 24 2.16 -4.81 4.35
N ILE A 25 1.55 -3.62 4.35
CA ILE A 25 0.54 -3.25 3.36
C ILE A 25 1.19 -2.91 2.02
N GLY A 26 2.31 -2.19 2.03
CA GLY A 26 3.08 -1.90 0.82
C GLY A 26 3.62 -3.17 0.15
N GLU A 27 4.11 -4.14 0.94
CA GLU A 27 4.55 -5.44 0.42
C GLU A 27 3.39 -6.25 -0.16
N LEU A 28 2.22 -6.25 0.49
CA LEU A 28 1.01 -6.90 -0.04
C LEU A 28 0.55 -6.23 -1.34
N ALA A 29 0.54 -4.90 -1.40
CA ALA A 29 0.17 -4.17 -2.62
C ALA A 29 1.09 -4.52 -3.79
N ARG A 30 2.41 -4.64 -3.54
CA ARG A 30 3.39 -5.07 -4.54
C ARG A 30 3.10 -6.50 -5.03
N GLN A 31 2.82 -7.43 -4.11
CA GLN A 31 2.48 -8.81 -4.48
C GLN A 31 1.21 -8.87 -5.34
N MET A 32 0.18 -8.09 -5.00
CA MET A 32 -1.06 -8.03 -5.78
C MET A 32 -0.85 -7.36 -7.14
N ASP A 33 0.01 -6.35 -7.23
CA ASP A 33 0.34 -5.69 -8.51
C ASP A 33 1.07 -6.64 -9.48
N GLU A 34 1.94 -7.49 -8.94
CA GLU A 34 2.72 -8.47 -9.71
C GLU A 34 1.92 -9.72 -10.09
N ALA A 35 1.05 -10.20 -9.20
CA ALA A 35 0.36 -11.48 -9.37
C ALA A 35 -0.93 -11.40 -10.20
N LEU A 36 -1.57 -10.22 -10.27
CA LEU A 36 -2.90 -10.07 -10.88
C LEU A 36 -2.84 -9.35 -12.23
N PRO A 37 -3.67 -9.77 -13.20
CA PRO A 37 -3.81 -9.06 -14.48
C PRO A 37 -4.42 -7.68 -14.26
N ASP A 38 -4.14 -6.76 -15.17
CA ASP A 38 -4.70 -5.42 -15.12
C ASP A 38 -6.22 -5.45 -15.32
N GLY A 39 -6.95 -4.73 -14.46
CA GLY A 39 -8.40 -4.75 -14.43
C GLY A 39 -9.00 -3.80 -13.39
N ALA A 40 -10.32 -3.65 -13.43
CA ALA A 40 -11.05 -2.76 -12.52
C ALA A 40 -10.94 -3.22 -11.06
N GLU A 41 -10.93 -4.53 -10.85
CA GLU A 41 -10.88 -5.22 -9.57
C GLU A 41 -9.50 -5.08 -8.93
N LYS A 42 -8.42 -5.28 -9.70
CA LYS A 42 -7.05 -5.00 -9.25
C LYS A 42 -6.91 -3.53 -8.83
N SER A 43 -7.38 -2.63 -9.68
CA SER A 43 -7.36 -1.18 -9.38
C SER A 43 -8.15 -0.83 -8.11
N ALA A 44 -9.32 -1.45 -7.92
CA ALA A 44 -10.15 -1.25 -6.74
C ALA A 44 -9.53 -1.85 -5.47
N GLY A 45 -8.89 -3.02 -5.58
CA GLY A 45 -8.16 -3.67 -4.49
C GLY A 45 -6.97 -2.82 -4.02
N LEU A 46 -6.15 -2.34 -4.96
CA LEU A 46 -5.01 -1.47 -4.63
C LEU A 46 -5.47 -0.15 -3.98
N ARG A 47 -6.58 0.46 -4.41
CA ARG A 47 -7.14 1.64 -3.72
C ARG A 47 -7.55 1.34 -2.28
N LYS A 48 -8.21 0.20 -2.05
CA LYS A 48 -8.62 -0.22 -0.70
C LYS A 48 -7.42 -0.48 0.22
N LEU A 49 -6.35 -1.08 -0.31
CA LEU A 49 -5.12 -1.25 0.45
C LEU A 49 -4.49 0.10 0.82
N LEU A 50 -4.52 1.08 -0.08
CA LEU A 50 -3.99 2.43 0.22
C LEU A 50 -4.82 3.13 1.30
N GLU A 51 -6.15 3.08 1.19
CA GLU A 51 -7.06 3.62 2.22
C GLU A 51 -6.83 2.95 3.59
N ALA A 52 -6.64 1.64 3.61
CA ALA A 52 -6.31 0.90 4.83
C ALA A 52 -4.96 1.34 5.42
N ASN A 53 -3.93 1.48 4.58
CA ASN A 53 -2.61 1.97 4.99
C ASN A 53 -2.71 3.34 5.65
N ASP A 54 -3.37 4.30 5.01
CA ASP A 54 -3.47 5.67 5.51
C ASP A 54 -4.21 5.74 6.86
N CYS A 55 -5.27 4.95 7.02
CA CYS A 55 -6.00 4.84 8.28
C CYS A 55 -5.15 4.25 9.40
N LEU A 56 -4.40 3.18 9.13
CA LEU A 56 -3.57 2.50 10.12
C LEU A 56 -2.35 3.33 10.51
N VAL A 57 -1.69 3.98 9.55
CA VAL A 57 -0.60 4.92 9.81
C VAL A 57 -1.10 6.09 10.66
N ARG A 58 -2.27 6.65 10.35
CA ARG A 58 -2.89 7.71 11.17
C ARG A 58 -3.21 7.25 12.58
N ALA A 59 -3.68 6.01 12.76
CA ALA A 59 -3.92 5.43 14.07
C ALA A 59 -2.61 5.26 14.87
N ARG A 60 -1.47 4.97 14.21
CA ARG A 60 -0.16 4.81 14.86
C ARG A 60 0.48 6.15 15.30
N LEU A 61 0.02 7.27 14.75
CA LEU A 61 0.42 8.63 15.17
C LEU A 61 -0.21 9.05 16.51
N GLY A 62 -1.29 8.37 16.93
CA GLY A 62 -2.02 8.63 18.17
C GLY A 62 -1.35 8.06 19.42
#